data_AF-A0A957YHP7-F1
#
_entry.id   AF-A0A957YHP7-F1
#
_cell.length_a   1.000
_cell.length_b   1.000
_cell.length_c   1.000
_cell.angle_alpha   90.00
_cell.angle_beta   90.00
_cell.angle_gamma   90.00
#
_symmetry.space_group_name_H-M   'P 1'
#
loop_
_entity.id
_entity.type
_entity.pdbx_description
1 polymer ?
#
loop_
_entity_poly.entity_id
_entity_poly.type
_entity_poly.pdbx_seq_one_letter_code
_entity_poly.pdbx_strand_id
1 'polypeptide(L)'
;VIDGLQRLTAMRRFIIDKSLRLKRLEFWKEYEGKTFDELPRLLQRRLEETQVVVYLVKKGTPHNVKFNIFKRINTGGVPLSGQEIRHALNLGASTKLLEELAKSEAFQEATSRGVSHLRMADRECVLRYLSFMHKDEALRQPPYEMRDYSDYTSRDELDAFLNEQMRQLNLMGQRDAARLDEIRQRFNRAMIAAREIFDNRAFRKPNDSGRRSPVSKALFEVWAVNLDRCSDDEIEVLIGRSDTLENKFQELMDDTEFVIAISYSTGDPRRVKYRFEKIREIIEETLADV
;
A
#
# COMPACT_ATOMS: atom_id res chain seq x y z
N VAL A 1 -6.43 20.02 -4.40
CA VAL A 1 -7.86 19.71 -4.62
C VAL A 1 -8.10 18.28 -4.19
N ILE A 2 -8.97 18.07 -3.21
CA ILE A 2 -9.20 16.77 -2.55
C ILE A 2 -10.16 15.90 -3.37
N ASP A 3 -11.26 16.50 -3.81
CA ASP A 3 -12.25 15.96 -4.73
C ASP A 3 -12.59 17.05 -5.77
N GLY A 4 -13.03 16.64 -6.94
CA GLY A 4 -13.41 17.53 -8.02
C GLY A 4 -12.28 17.88 -8.98
N LEU A 5 -11.10 17.26 -8.88
CA LEU A 5 -9.97 17.54 -9.80
C LEU A 5 -10.38 17.34 -11.27
N GLN A 6 -11.06 16.24 -11.60
CA GLN A 6 -11.53 15.98 -12.96
C GLN A 6 -12.58 17.02 -13.40
N ARG A 7 -13.53 17.37 -12.53
CA ARG A 7 -14.55 18.40 -12.80
C ARG A 7 -13.94 19.78 -13.04
N LEU A 8 -13.01 20.19 -12.18
CA LEU A 8 -12.25 21.44 -12.31
C LEU A 8 -11.37 21.44 -13.57
N THR A 9 -10.73 20.32 -13.88
CA THR A 9 -9.94 20.18 -15.11
C THR A 9 -10.81 20.29 -16.36
N ALA A 10 -12.00 19.67 -16.35
CA ALA A 10 -12.95 19.78 -17.45
C ALA A 10 -13.46 21.22 -17.61
N MET A 11 -13.86 21.89 -16.52
CA MET A 11 -14.27 23.30 -16.53
C MET A 11 -13.15 24.20 -17.05
N ARG A 12 -11.92 24.03 -16.55
CA ARG A 12 -10.74 24.76 -17.05
C ARG A 12 -10.55 24.54 -18.55
N ARG A 13 -10.52 23.28 -19.01
CA ARG A 13 -10.26 22.97 -20.43
C ARG A 13 -11.36 23.48 -21.35
N PHE A 14 -12.61 23.53 -20.88
CA PHE A 14 -13.74 23.97 -21.68
C PHE A 14 -13.87 25.50 -21.68
N ILE A 15 -13.93 26.13 -20.50
CA ILE A 15 -14.25 27.55 -20.34
C ILE A 15 -13.00 28.43 -20.51
N ILE A 16 -11.88 28.05 -19.90
CA ILE A 16 -10.66 28.87 -19.83
C ILE A 16 -9.73 28.57 -20.99
N ASP A 17 -9.26 27.33 -21.10
CA ASP A 17 -8.29 26.93 -22.13
C ASP A 17 -8.95 26.74 -23.50
N LYS A 18 -10.29 26.64 -23.56
CA LYS A 18 -11.12 26.45 -24.76
C LYS A 18 -10.66 25.31 -25.69
N SER A 19 -10.01 24.30 -25.12
CA SER A 19 -9.43 23.16 -25.83
C SER A 19 -10.32 21.92 -25.84
N LEU A 20 -11.37 21.92 -25.01
CA LEU A 20 -12.31 20.80 -24.91
C LEU A 20 -13.54 21.05 -25.80
N ARG A 21 -13.93 20.02 -26.56
CA ARG A 21 -15.21 19.96 -27.28
C ARG A 21 -16.18 19.05 -26.53
N LEU A 22 -17.44 19.46 -26.45
CA LEU A 22 -18.50 18.69 -25.79
C LEU A 22 -18.71 17.36 -26.54
N LYS A 23 -18.86 16.26 -25.79
CA LYS A 23 -19.05 14.93 -26.36
C LYS A 23 -19.88 14.07 -25.42
N ARG A 24 -20.66 13.14 -25.98
CA ARG A 24 -21.52 12.20 -25.25
C ARG A 24 -22.43 12.88 -24.23
N LEU A 25 -23.01 14.03 -24.60
CA LEU A 25 -23.95 14.72 -23.74
C LEU A 25 -25.22 13.87 -23.60
N GLU A 26 -25.76 13.66 -22.41
CA GLU A 26 -27.03 12.91 -22.26
C GLU A 26 -28.24 13.73 -22.74
N PHE A 27 -28.17 15.05 -22.53
CA PHE A 27 -29.16 16.04 -22.94
C PHE A 27 -28.47 17.18 -23.71
N TRP A 28 -29.23 18.02 -24.42
CA TRP A 28 -28.67 19.15 -25.20
C TRP A 28 -27.70 18.71 -26.31
N LYS A 29 -28.09 17.68 -27.06
CA LYS A 29 -27.31 17.06 -28.14
C LYS A 29 -26.92 18.06 -29.24
N GLU A 30 -27.68 19.13 -29.42
CA GLU A 30 -27.41 20.21 -30.36
C GLU A 30 -26.12 21.01 -30.06
N TYR A 31 -25.52 20.83 -28.88
CA TYR A 31 -24.23 21.40 -28.52
C TYR A 31 -23.07 20.38 -28.56
N GLU A 32 -23.34 19.14 -28.94
CA GLU A 32 -22.29 18.13 -29.11
C GLU A 32 -21.30 18.57 -30.20
N GLY A 33 -20.01 18.39 -29.95
CA GLY A 33 -18.92 18.87 -30.81
C GLY A 33 -18.54 20.34 -30.63
N LYS A 34 -19.34 21.16 -29.95
CA LYS A 34 -19.07 22.59 -29.76
C LYS A 34 -18.01 22.86 -28.67
N THR A 35 -17.24 23.91 -28.87
CA THR A 35 -16.38 24.58 -27.89
C THR A 35 -17.18 25.63 -27.11
N PHE A 36 -16.59 26.22 -26.07
CA PHE A 36 -17.25 27.24 -25.25
C PHE A 36 -17.72 28.46 -26.06
N ASP A 37 -16.91 28.94 -27.00
CA ASP A 37 -17.23 30.13 -27.82
C ASP A 37 -18.37 29.88 -28.82
N GLU A 38 -18.65 28.62 -29.13
CA GLU A 38 -19.71 28.20 -30.05
C GLU A 38 -21.07 28.03 -29.34
N LEU A 39 -21.13 28.21 -28.02
CA LEU A 39 -22.37 28.17 -27.25
C LEU A 39 -23.14 29.50 -27.35
N PRO A 40 -24.48 29.49 -27.21
CA PRO A 40 -25.25 30.72 -27.05
C PRO A 40 -24.74 31.58 -25.89
N ARG A 41 -24.73 32.91 -26.06
CA ARG A 41 -24.24 33.86 -25.05
C ARG A 41 -24.86 33.68 -23.66
N LEU A 42 -26.14 33.33 -23.60
CA LEU A 42 -26.83 33.06 -22.33
C LEU A 42 -26.21 31.88 -21.57
N LEU A 43 -25.80 30.81 -22.28
CA LEU A 43 -25.15 29.65 -21.67
C LEU A 43 -23.71 29.93 -21.27
N GLN A 44 -22.96 30.67 -22.11
CA GLN A 44 -21.61 31.13 -21.76
C GLN A 44 -21.64 31.92 -20.45
N ARG A 45 -22.53 32.91 -20.37
CA ARG A 45 -22.73 33.72 -19.16
C ARG A 45 -23.11 32.89 -17.96
N ARG A 46 -24.04 31.94 -18.11
CA ARG A 46 -24.45 31.05 -17.01
C ARG A 46 -23.27 30.22 -16.49
N LEU A 47 -22.42 29.72 -17.38
CA LEU A 47 -21.23 28.96 -17.00
C LEU A 47 -20.18 29.83 -16.30
N GLU A 48 -19.94 31.05 -16.78
CA GLU A 48 -19.00 32.01 -16.18
C GLU A 48 -19.45 32.52 -14.81
N GLU A 49 -20.75 32.78 -14.64
CA GLU A 49 -21.34 33.25 -13.38
C GLU A 49 -21.63 32.11 -12.39
N THR A 50 -21.36 30.85 -12.76
CA THR A 50 -21.60 29.71 -11.87
C THR A 50 -20.66 29.77 -10.67
N GLN A 51 -21.25 29.86 -9.47
CA GLN A 51 -20.50 29.83 -8.22
C GLN A 51 -20.00 28.42 -7.90
N VAL A 52 -18.69 28.31 -7.64
CA VAL A 52 -18.09 27.06 -7.16
C VAL A 52 -18.03 27.08 -5.64
N VAL A 53 -18.77 26.18 -4.99
CA VAL A 53 -18.71 25.99 -3.54
C VAL A 53 -17.45 25.21 -3.19
N VAL A 54 -16.57 25.79 -2.36
CA VAL A 54 -15.31 25.17 -1.93
C VAL A 54 -15.34 24.93 -0.43
N TYR A 55 -15.12 23.68 -0.02
CA TYR A 55 -14.89 23.31 1.36
C TYR A 55 -13.38 23.25 1.62
N LEU A 56 -12.87 24.20 2.41
CA LEU A 56 -11.44 24.30 2.71
C LEU A 56 -11.07 23.51 3.97
N VAL A 57 -10.17 22.55 3.82
CA VAL A 57 -9.51 21.90 4.95
C VAL A 57 -8.34 22.77 5.39
N LYS A 58 -8.43 23.34 6.60
CA LYS A 58 -7.43 24.30 7.12
C LYS A 58 -6.07 23.62 7.36
N LYS A 59 -5.00 24.42 7.28
CA LYS A 59 -3.67 24.01 7.74
C LYS A 59 -3.76 23.65 9.23
N GLY A 60 -3.13 22.54 9.63
CA GLY A 60 -3.19 22.02 11.01
C GLY A 60 -4.29 20.97 11.25
N THR A 61 -5.21 20.73 10.33
CA THR A 61 -6.15 19.60 10.47
C THR A 61 -5.36 18.28 10.58
N PRO A 62 -5.63 17.44 11.60
CA PRO A 62 -4.97 16.15 11.78
C PRO A 62 -5.10 15.26 10.53
N HIS A 63 -4.06 14.47 10.24
CA HIS A 63 -4.01 13.66 9.01
C HIS A 63 -5.09 12.57 8.96
N ASN A 64 -5.40 11.93 10.10
CA ASN A 64 -6.49 10.96 10.20
C ASN A 64 -7.86 11.58 9.87
N VAL A 65 -8.10 12.83 10.26
CA VAL A 65 -9.32 13.57 9.89
C VAL A 65 -9.36 13.84 8.39
N LYS A 66 -8.23 14.24 7.78
CA LYS A 66 -8.13 14.38 6.32
C LYS A 66 -8.45 13.06 5.63
N PHE A 67 -7.82 11.96 6.05
CA PHE A 67 -8.08 10.62 5.51
C PHE A 67 -9.58 10.25 5.57
N ASN A 68 -10.23 10.47 6.72
CA ASN A 68 -11.65 10.20 6.89
C ASN A 68 -12.55 11.08 6.01
N ILE A 69 -12.23 12.37 5.85
CA ILE A 69 -12.94 13.26 4.92
C ILE A 69 -12.81 12.74 3.48
N PHE A 70 -11.59 12.41 3.04
CA PHE A 70 -11.35 11.85 1.71
C PHE A 70 -12.11 10.53 1.50
N LYS A 71 -12.05 9.61 2.46
CA LYS A 71 -12.75 8.33 2.42
C LYS A 71 -14.26 8.52 2.25
N ARG A 72 -14.86 9.44 3.02
CA ARG A 72 -16.30 9.74 2.98
C ARG A 72 -16.75 10.43 1.70
N ILE A 73 -15.97 11.37 1.17
CA ILE A 73 -16.31 12.06 -0.09
C ILE A 73 -16.29 11.07 -1.27
N ASN A 74 -15.33 10.13 -1.27
CA ASN A 74 -15.19 9.16 -2.36
C ASN A 74 -16.16 7.97 -2.28
N THR A 75 -17.05 7.91 -1.29
CA THR A 75 -18.01 6.79 -1.14
C THR A 75 -19.20 6.85 -2.11
N GLY A 76 -19.50 8.01 -2.71
CA GLY A 76 -20.63 8.16 -3.64
C GLY A 76 -20.36 7.69 -5.08
N GLY A 77 -19.09 7.49 -5.44
CA GLY A 77 -18.64 6.96 -6.73
C GLY A 77 -17.93 5.61 -6.57
N VAL A 78 -17.06 5.23 -7.52
CA VAL A 78 -16.14 4.10 -7.30
C VAL A 78 -15.19 4.48 -6.17
N PRO A 79 -15.25 3.82 -4.99
CA PRO A 79 -14.49 4.24 -3.84
C PRO A 79 -13.00 4.03 -4.10
N LEU A 80 -12.17 5.03 -3.78
CA LEU A 80 -10.72 4.89 -3.78
C LEU A 80 -10.28 3.85 -2.74
N SER A 81 -9.20 3.12 -3.03
CA SER A 81 -8.61 2.18 -2.08
C SER A 81 -7.95 2.96 -0.95
N GLY A 82 -7.76 2.32 0.21
CA GLY A 82 -7.02 2.94 1.31
C GLY A 82 -5.63 3.43 0.87
N GLN A 83 -4.99 2.67 -0.03
CA GLN A 83 -3.69 3.04 -0.58
C GLN A 83 -3.75 4.24 -1.55
N GLU A 84 -4.79 4.31 -2.40
CA GLU A 84 -5.00 5.46 -3.29
C GLU A 84 -5.20 6.76 -2.48
N ILE A 85 -5.94 6.69 -1.36
CA ILE A 85 -6.12 7.83 -0.44
C ILE A 85 -4.80 8.19 0.25
N ARG A 86 -4.07 7.21 0.80
CA ARG A 86 -2.75 7.44 1.42
C ARG A 86 -1.76 8.08 0.46
N HIS A 87 -1.72 7.62 -0.79
CA HIS A 87 -0.87 8.16 -1.83
C HIS A 87 -1.19 9.64 -2.09
N ALA A 88 -2.47 9.98 -2.27
CA ALA A 88 -2.90 11.36 -2.51
C ALA A 88 -2.59 12.31 -1.33
N LEU A 89 -2.63 11.82 -0.10
CA LEU A 89 -2.38 12.61 1.11
C LEU A 89 -0.89 12.78 1.44
N ASN A 90 -0.03 11.89 0.96
CA ASN A 90 1.38 11.82 1.33
C ASN A 90 2.31 11.90 0.12
N LEU A 91 1.95 12.67 -0.91
CA LEU A 91 2.80 12.92 -2.07
C LEU A 91 4.20 13.37 -1.63
N GLY A 92 5.24 12.68 -2.11
CA GLY A 92 6.61 12.95 -1.71
C GLY A 92 7.54 11.75 -1.84
N ALA A 93 8.59 11.73 -1.01
CA ALA A 93 9.58 10.67 -0.99
C ALA A 93 8.98 9.29 -0.69
N SER A 94 8.00 9.21 0.20
CA SER A 94 7.31 7.95 0.53
C SER A 94 6.67 7.32 -0.71
N THR A 95 5.90 8.09 -1.47
CA THR A 95 5.24 7.60 -2.68
C THR A 95 6.22 7.15 -3.76
N LYS A 96 7.38 7.81 -3.87
CA LYS A 96 8.45 7.44 -4.81
C LYS A 96 9.14 6.14 -4.39
N LEU A 97 9.48 6.02 -3.11
CA LEU A 97 10.10 4.82 -2.55
C LEU A 97 9.19 3.59 -2.72
N LEU A 98 7.90 3.72 -2.39
CA LEU A 98 6.95 2.61 -2.57
C LEU A 98 6.85 2.16 -4.02
N GLU A 99 6.85 3.10 -4.96
CA GLU A 99 6.82 2.79 -6.38
C GLU A 99 8.13 2.15 -6.86
N GLU A 100 9.27 2.64 -6.38
CA GLU A 100 10.59 2.11 -6.69
C GLU A 100 10.72 0.65 -6.23
N LEU A 101 10.41 0.37 -4.96
CA LEU A 101 10.46 -0.98 -4.39
C LEU A 101 9.44 -1.93 -5.04
N ALA A 102 8.23 -1.45 -5.35
CA ALA A 102 7.24 -2.25 -6.06
C ALA A 102 7.68 -2.59 -7.50
N LYS A 103 8.56 -1.79 -8.10
CA LYS A 103 9.12 -2.04 -9.45
C LYS A 103 10.45 -2.78 -9.41
N SER A 104 11.03 -3.05 -8.24
CA SER A 104 12.30 -3.75 -8.14
C SER A 104 12.18 -5.18 -8.67
N GLU A 105 13.24 -5.69 -9.29
CA GLU A 105 13.28 -7.05 -9.82
C GLU A 105 13.06 -8.07 -8.70
N ALA A 106 13.67 -7.85 -7.53
CA ALA A 106 13.49 -8.69 -6.35
C ALA A 106 12.00 -8.85 -5.97
N PHE A 107 11.23 -7.75 -5.91
CA PHE A 107 9.80 -7.83 -5.61
C PHE A 107 9.00 -8.50 -6.74
N GLN A 108 9.33 -8.20 -8.00
CA GLN A 108 8.63 -8.77 -9.15
C GLN A 108 8.86 -10.28 -9.26
N GLU A 109 10.07 -10.76 -8.99
CA GLU A 109 10.39 -12.20 -8.98
C GLU A 109 9.79 -12.90 -7.77
N ALA A 110 9.97 -12.36 -6.56
CA ALA A 110 9.42 -12.93 -5.33
C ALA A 110 7.90 -13.03 -5.38
N THR A 111 7.21 -12.04 -5.95
CA THR A 111 5.76 -12.11 -6.13
C THR A 111 5.34 -12.83 -7.41
N SER A 112 6.28 -13.30 -8.22
CA SER A 112 6.08 -13.84 -9.57
C SER A 112 5.14 -12.98 -10.42
N ARG A 113 5.32 -11.65 -10.32
CA ARG A 113 4.50 -10.61 -10.98
C ARG A 113 2.99 -10.75 -10.68
N GLY A 114 2.67 -11.37 -9.55
CA GLY A 114 1.31 -11.74 -9.16
C GLY A 114 0.56 -10.67 -8.39
N VAL A 115 1.17 -9.51 -8.13
CA VAL A 115 0.51 -8.35 -7.49
C VAL A 115 0.21 -7.30 -8.55
N SER A 116 -1.06 -6.91 -8.66
CA SER A 116 -1.49 -5.90 -9.64
C SER A 116 -1.07 -4.49 -9.20
N HIS A 117 -0.61 -3.69 -10.15
CA HIS A 117 -0.42 -2.23 -9.96
C HIS A 117 -1.78 -1.50 -9.85
N LEU A 118 -2.87 -2.12 -10.33
CA LEU A 118 -4.20 -1.53 -10.27
C LEU A 118 -4.59 -1.20 -8.82
N ARG A 119 -5.08 0.02 -8.61
CA ARG A 119 -5.42 0.56 -7.28
C ARG A 119 -4.26 0.55 -6.27
N MET A 120 -3.02 0.48 -6.77
CA MET A 120 -1.77 0.50 -5.99
C MET A 120 -1.63 -0.66 -5.00
N ALA A 121 -2.12 -1.86 -5.37
CA ALA A 121 -2.06 -3.00 -4.47
C ALA A 121 -0.62 -3.46 -4.17
N ASP A 122 0.28 -3.35 -5.16
CA ASP A 122 1.72 -3.55 -5.05
C ASP A 122 2.37 -2.60 -4.04
N ARG A 123 2.09 -1.31 -4.13
CA ARG A 123 2.59 -0.29 -3.21
C ARG A 123 2.04 -0.49 -1.79
N GLU A 124 0.84 -1.05 -1.65
CA GLU A 124 0.31 -1.41 -0.33
C GLU A 124 1.06 -2.59 0.29
N CYS A 125 1.46 -3.61 -0.48
CA CYS A 125 2.32 -4.69 0.01
C CYS A 125 3.63 -4.13 0.56
N VAL A 126 4.32 -3.30 -0.24
CA VAL A 126 5.56 -2.64 0.17
C VAL A 126 5.35 -1.81 1.42
N LEU A 127 4.28 -1.00 1.48
CA LEU A 127 4.00 -0.14 2.64
C LEU A 127 3.78 -0.97 3.90
N ARG A 128 3.04 -2.09 3.82
CA ARG A 128 2.84 -2.99 4.96
C ARG A 128 4.14 -3.55 5.48
N TYR A 129 5.04 -4.02 4.60
CA TYR A 129 6.39 -4.41 5.01
C TYR A 129 7.11 -3.26 5.72
N LEU A 130 7.17 -2.07 5.11
CA LEU A 130 7.89 -0.94 5.69
C LEU A 130 7.32 -0.47 7.03
N SER A 131 6.00 -0.62 7.22
CA SER A 131 5.31 -0.29 8.47
C SER A 131 5.57 -1.30 9.58
N PHE A 132 5.76 -2.57 9.25
CA PHE A 132 5.90 -3.64 10.25
C PHE A 132 7.34 -4.10 10.48
N MET A 133 8.27 -3.83 9.56
CA MET A 133 9.68 -4.19 9.71
C MET A 133 10.30 -3.57 10.97
N HIS A 134 11.23 -4.30 11.58
CA HIS A 134 11.91 -3.84 12.79
C HIS A 134 12.66 -2.53 12.55
N LYS A 135 12.51 -1.59 13.49
CA LYS A 135 13.23 -0.31 13.52
C LYS A 135 14.27 -0.33 14.61
N ASP A 136 15.47 0.12 14.30
CA ASP A 136 16.46 0.41 15.34
C ASP A 136 16.07 1.66 16.14
N GLU A 137 16.80 1.90 17.23
CA GLU A 137 16.52 3.00 18.16
C GLU A 137 16.55 4.37 17.48
N ALA A 138 17.45 4.57 16.51
CA ALA A 138 17.60 5.85 15.81
C ALA A 138 16.39 6.19 14.93
N LEU A 139 15.67 5.20 14.40
CA LEU A 139 14.41 5.42 13.68
C LEU A 139 13.21 5.66 14.60
N ARG A 140 13.31 5.25 15.87
CA ARG A 140 12.24 5.33 16.87
C ARG A 140 12.26 6.66 17.65
N GLN A 141 13.35 7.42 17.56
CA GLN A 141 13.55 8.70 18.25
C GLN A 141 13.62 9.91 17.31
N PRO A 142 13.32 11.13 17.79
CA PRO A 142 13.38 12.35 16.99
C PRO A 142 14.71 12.49 16.21
N PRO A 143 14.66 12.91 14.93
CA PRO A 143 13.55 13.58 14.25
C PRO A 143 12.50 12.63 13.66
N TYR A 144 12.67 11.32 13.82
CA TYR A 144 11.73 10.30 13.37
C TYR A 144 10.96 9.72 14.56
N GLU A 145 9.84 9.07 14.29
CA GLU A 145 9.06 8.39 15.33
C GLU A 145 8.46 7.13 14.70
N MET A 146 9.31 6.34 14.04
CA MET A 146 8.89 5.17 13.28
C MET A 146 8.58 4.04 14.25
N ARG A 147 7.33 3.58 14.18
CA ARG A 147 6.87 2.39 14.87
C ARG A 147 7.12 1.15 14.01
N ASP A 148 7.12 -0.01 14.65
CA ASP A 148 7.11 -1.31 13.99
C ASP A 148 5.95 -2.20 14.49
N TYR A 149 5.99 -3.47 14.09
CA TYR A 149 5.03 -4.47 14.50
C TYR A 149 4.89 -4.61 16.04
N SER A 150 5.95 -4.43 16.82
CA SER A 150 5.89 -4.55 18.29
C SER A 150 5.04 -3.45 18.92
N ASP A 151 4.96 -2.28 18.27
CA ASP A 151 4.16 -1.16 18.71
C ASP A 151 2.70 -1.24 18.23
N TYR A 152 2.31 -2.23 17.43
CA TYR A 152 0.95 -2.34 16.89
C TYR A 152 0.00 -2.92 17.95
N THR A 153 -0.95 -2.12 18.42
CA THR A 153 -1.82 -2.44 19.58
C THR A 153 -3.29 -2.36 19.25
N SER A 154 -4.16 -2.79 20.18
CA SER A 154 -5.63 -2.72 20.04
C SER A 154 -6.19 -1.31 19.82
N ARG A 155 -5.39 -0.27 20.08
CA ARG A 155 -5.78 1.14 19.83
C ARG A 155 -5.49 1.59 18.41
N ASP A 156 -4.77 0.78 17.64
CA ASP A 156 -4.36 1.13 16.29
C ASP A 156 -5.37 0.68 15.24
N GLU A 157 -5.58 1.56 14.28
CA GLU A 157 -6.25 1.24 13.03
C GLU A 157 -5.18 1.09 11.94
N LEU A 158 -5.26 0.03 11.14
CA LEU A 158 -4.28 -0.24 10.09
C LEU A 158 -4.11 0.96 9.14
N ASP A 159 -5.20 1.61 8.73
CA ASP A 159 -5.13 2.77 7.84
C ASP A 159 -4.34 3.92 8.46
N ALA A 160 -4.50 4.18 9.75
CA ALA A 160 -3.76 5.21 10.48
C ALA A 160 -2.29 4.85 10.64
N PHE A 161 -1.99 3.59 10.98
CA PHE A 161 -0.63 3.08 11.13
C PHE A 161 0.17 3.16 9.83
N LEU A 162 -0.41 2.70 8.71
CA LEU A 162 0.21 2.80 7.38
C LEU A 162 0.35 4.26 6.94
N ASN A 163 -0.60 5.12 7.26
CA ASN A 163 -0.53 6.55 6.93
C ASN A 163 0.57 7.27 7.72
N GLU A 164 0.79 6.91 8.99
CA GLU A 164 1.86 7.47 9.80
C GLU A 164 3.24 7.06 9.26
N GLN A 165 3.39 5.80 8.84
CA GLN A 165 4.61 5.35 8.16
C GLN A 165 4.92 6.17 6.90
N MET A 166 3.90 6.49 6.08
CA MET A 166 4.07 7.36 4.91
C MET A 166 4.57 8.77 5.30
N ARG A 167 4.11 9.31 6.43
CA ARG A 167 4.55 10.59 6.96
C ARG A 167 6.03 10.54 7.35
N GLN A 168 6.43 9.52 8.11
CA GLN A 168 7.82 9.32 8.54
C GLN A 168 8.78 9.20 7.35
N LEU A 169 8.41 8.42 6.34
CA LEU A 169 9.20 8.28 5.10
C LEU A 169 9.31 9.59 4.31
N ASN A 170 8.28 10.45 4.36
CA ASN A 170 8.35 11.79 3.77
C ASN A 170 9.26 12.75 4.55
N LEU A 171 9.31 12.62 5.89
CA LEU A 171 10.24 13.39 6.72
C LEU A 171 11.69 12.98 6.46
N MET A 172 11.95 11.69 6.32
CA MET A 172 13.25 11.12 5.97
C MET A 172 13.71 11.65 4.62
N GLY A 173 12.92 11.43 3.56
CA GLY A 173 13.17 11.99 2.24
C GLY A 173 14.64 11.96 1.79
N GLN A 174 15.11 13.01 1.11
CA GLN A 174 16.54 13.13 0.76
C GLN A 174 17.44 13.50 1.95
N ARG A 175 16.88 13.79 3.13
CA ARG A 175 17.67 14.21 4.30
C ARG A 175 18.51 13.07 4.84
N ASP A 176 18.09 11.83 4.59
CA ASP A 176 18.74 10.63 5.07
C ASP A 176 18.75 9.55 3.99
N ALA A 177 19.48 9.84 2.91
CA ALA A 177 19.58 8.96 1.76
C ALA A 177 20.22 7.60 2.12
N ALA A 178 21.17 7.58 3.05
CA ALA A 178 21.83 6.37 3.52
C ALA A 178 20.84 5.42 4.19
N ARG A 179 19.96 5.94 5.07
CA ARG A 179 18.92 5.12 5.69
C ARG A 179 17.89 4.60 4.70
N LEU A 180 17.50 5.41 3.72
CA LEU A 180 16.63 4.93 2.64
C LEU A 180 17.31 3.83 1.82
N ASP A 181 18.63 3.89 1.61
CA ASP A 181 19.37 2.84 0.92
C ASP A 181 19.42 1.54 1.75
N GLU A 182 19.66 1.63 3.06
CA GLU A 182 19.59 0.48 3.97
C GLU A 182 18.21 -0.19 3.91
N ILE A 183 17.13 0.59 3.92
CA ILE A 183 15.75 0.08 3.78
C ILE A 183 15.56 -0.65 2.43
N ARG A 184 16.14 -0.13 1.34
CA ARG A 184 16.09 -0.80 0.03
C ARG A 184 16.82 -2.13 0.04
N GLN A 185 18.03 -2.16 0.60
CA GLN A 185 18.85 -3.36 0.68
C GLN A 185 18.15 -4.45 1.50
N ARG A 186 17.64 -4.09 2.68
CA ARG A 186 16.87 -4.98 3.55
C ARG A 186 15.62 -5.55 2.87
N PHE A 187 14.84 -4.70 2.21
CA PHE A 187 13.67 -5.14 1.46
C PHE A 187 14.04 -6.11 0.35
N ASN A 188 15.03 -5.77 -0.48
CA ASN A 188 15.44 -6.62 -1.59
C ASN A 188 15.98 -7.97 -1.08
N ARG A 189 16.77 -7.99 -0.01
CA ARG A 189 17.27 -9.21 0.63
C ARG A 189 16.14 -10.13 1.07
N ALA A 190 15.13 -9.59 1.76
CA ALA A 190 13.96 -10.35 2.18
C ALA A 190 13.12 -10.89 0.99
N MET A 191 13.02 -10.12 -0.09
CA MET A 191 12.33 -10.58 -1.31
C MET A 191 13.10 -11.71 -2.01
N ILE A 192 14.42 -11.61 -2.11
CA ILE A 192 15.28 -12.65 -2.69
C ILE A 192 15.18 -13.93 -1.84
N ALA A 193 15.33 -13.83 -0.52
CA ALA A 193 15.17 -14.97 0.37
C ALA A 193 13.80 -15.65 0.22
N ALA A 194 12.71 -14.87 0.16
CA ALA A 194 11.38 -15.42 -0.06
C ALA A 194 11.24 -16.13 -1.41
N ARG A 195 11.91 -15.62 -2.45
CA ARG A 195 11.94 -16.25 -3.78
C ARG A 195 12.75 -17.55 -3.76
N GLU A 196 13.88 -17.60 -3.07
CA GLU A 196 14.72 -18.79 -3.01
C GLU A 196 14.08 -19.91 -2.16
N ILE A 197 13.40 -19.55 -1.07
CA ILE A 197 12.75 -20.52 -0.19
C ILE A 197 11.47 -21.09 -0.83
N PHE A 198 10.61 -20.24 -1.41
CA PHE A 198 9.26 -20.66 -1.84
C PHE A 198 9.05 -20.68 -3.35
N ASP A 199 10.07 -20.35 -4.14
CA ASP A 199 10.00 -20.15 -5.59
C ASP A 199 8.77 -19.29 -5.98
N ASN A 200 7.84 -19.84 -6.76
CA ASN A 200 6.69 -19.12 -7.29
C ASN A 200 5.48 -19.12 -6.33
N ARG A 201 5.61 -19.81 -5.19
CA ARG A 201 4.60 -19.96 -4.13
C ARG A 201 4.74 -18.92 -3.03
N ALA A 202 5.80 -18.12 -3.03
CA ALA A 202 6.02 -17.06 -2.03
C ALA A 202 4.78 -16.17 -1.84
N PHE A 203 4.44 -15.92 -0.57
CA PHE A 203 3.33 -15.05 -0.14
C PHE A 203 1.93 -15.54 -0.54
N ARG A 204 1.77 -16.85 -0.82
CA ARG A 204 0.51 -17.45 -1.23
C ARG A 204 0.07 -18.50 -0.23
N LYS A 205 -1.24 -18.70 -0.17
CA LYS A 205 -1.80 -19.85 0.54
C LYS A 205 -1.55 -21.11 -0.28
N PRO A 206 -1.08 -22.20 0.35
CA PRO A 206 -1.07 -23.53 -0.24
C PRO A 206 -2.47 -23.90 -0.78
N ASN A 207 -2.51 -24.69 -1.84
CA ASN A 207 -3.75 -25.07 -2.52
C ASN A 207 -3.56 -26.41 -3.26
N ASP A 208 -4.43 -27.37 -2.98
CA ASP A 208 -4.37 -28.73 -3.51
C ASP A 208 -4.76 -28.84 -5.00
N SER A 209 -5.43 -27.82 -5.55
CA SER A 209 -5.93 -27.84 -6.93
C SER A 209 -4.85 -27.65 -8.01
N GLY A 210 -3.56 -27.55 -7.62
CA GLY A 210 -2.44 -27.28 -8.52
C GLY A 210 -2.44 -25.87 -9.14
N ARG A 211 -3.49 -25.08 -8.91
CA ARG A 211 -3.58 -23.68 -9.37
C ARG A 211 -3.00 -22.74 -8.32
N ARG A 212 -2.09 -21.88 -8.77
CA ARG A 212 -1.44 -20.88 -7.93
C ARG A 212 -2.45 -19.87 -7.36
N SER A 213 -2.53 -19.81 -6.03
CA SER A 213 -3.33 -18.82 -5.28
C SER A 213 -2.84 -17.38 -5.54
N PRO A 214 -3.70 -16.35 -5.42
CA PRO A 214 -3.27 -14.95 -5.50
C PRO A 214 -2.31 -14.59 -4.36
N VAL A 215 -1.52 -13.52 -4.54
CA VAL A 215 -0.61 -13.03 -3.47
C VAL A 215 -1.48 -12.49 -2.35
N SER A 216 -1.26 -12.97 -1.12
CA SER A 216 -1.93 -12.44 0.07
C SER A 216 -1.09 -11.31 0.66
N LYS A 217 -1.67 -10.12 0.81
CA LYS A 217 -1.00 -8.98 1.49
C LYS A 217 -0.60 -9.31 2.92
N ALA A 218 -1.41 -10.12 3.61
CA ALA A 218 -1.14 -10.53 4.99
C ALA A 218 0.00 -11.55 5.06
N LEU A 219 0.09 -12.47 4.09
CA LEU A 219 1.24 -13.39 4.01
C LEU A 219 2.51 -12.65 3.52
N PHE A 220 2.34 -11.66 2.65
CA PHE A 220 3.44 -10.82 2.18
C PHE A 220 4.14 -10.14 3.36
N GLU A 221 3.40 -9.40 4.18
CA GLU A 221 4.00 -8.64 5.28
C GLU A 221 4.64 -9.54 6.35
N VAL A 222 4.03 -10.68 6.71
CA VAL A 222 4.59 -11.57 7.75
C VAL A 222 5.87 -12.26 7.29
N TRP A 223 5.90 -12.78 6.06
CA TRP A 223 7.09 -13.45 5.54
C TRP A 223 8.20 -12.45 5.26
N ALA A 224 7.88 -11.34 4.60
CA ALA A 224 8.88 -10.32 4.28
C ALA A 224 9.54 -9.75 5.53
N VAL A 225 8.76 -9.46 6.59
CA VAL A 225 9.31 -8.91 7.83
C VAL A 225 10.08 -9.97 8.63
N ASN A 226 9.59 -11.21 8.72
CA ASN A 226 10.33 -12.24 9.46
C ASN A 226 11.64 -12.62 8.77
N LEU A 227 11.65 -12.76 7.43
CA LEU A 227 12.88 -13.03 6.68
C LEU A 227 13.87 -11.86 6.72
N ASP A 228 13.39 -10.61 6.72
CA ASP A 228 14.26 -9.43 6.92
C ASP A 228 15.02 -9.49 8.26
N ARG A 229 14.43 -10.08 9.30
CA ARG A 229 15.02 -10.20 10.64
C ARG A 229 16.05 -11.31 10.78
N CYS A 230 16.05 -12.30 9.91
CA CYS A 230 17.03 -13.38 9.94
C CYS A 230 18.44 -12.83 9.64
N SER A 231 19.50 -13.52 10.04
CA SER A 231 20.85 -13.27 9.49
C SER A 231 20.99 -13.89 8.10
N ASP A 232 22.09 -13.62 7.41
CA ASP A 232 22.38 -14.26 6.12
C ASP A 232 22.63 -15.77 6.30
N ASP A 233 23.35 -16.18 7.36
CA ASP A 233 23.55 -17.59 7.71
C ASP A 233 22.21 -18.31 8.00
N GLU A 234 21.29 -17.65 8.71
CA GLU A 234 19.96 -18.19 8.97
C GLU A 234 19.16 -18.34 7.67
N ILE A 235 19.24 -17.37 6.75
CA ILE A 235 18.61 -17.48 5.43
C ILE A 235 19.18 -18.66 4.65
N GLU A 236 20.50 -18.87 4.63
CA GLU A 236 21.12 -20.01 3.96
C GLU A 236 20.62 -21.35 4.52
N VAL A 237 20.49 -21.46 5.86
CA VAL A 237 19.90 -22.64 6.51
C VAL A 237 18.44 -22.85 6.08
N LEU A 238 17.64 -21.78 6.06
CA LEU A 238 16.23 -21.85 5.63
C LEU A 238 16.09 -22.24 4.16
N ILE A 239 16.98 -21.79 3.28
CA ILE A 239 17.00 -22.20 1.86
C ILE A 239 17.33 -23.69 1.77
N GLY A 240 18.36 -24.15 2.48
CA GLY A 240 18.75 -25.57 2.53
C GLY A 240 17.69 -26.48 3.15
N ARG A 241 16.75 -25.90 3.92
CA ARG A 241 15.63 -26.60 4.60
C ARG A 241 14.26 -26.11 4.13
N SER A 242 14.19 -25.61 2.90
CA SER A 242 12.97 -25.04 2.32
C SER A 242 11.80 -26.03 2.34
N ASP A 243 12.03 -27.31 2.04
CA ASP A 243 11.00 -28.36 2.12
C ASP A 243 10.43 -28.52 3.54
N THR A 244 11.29 -28.49 4.57
CA THR A 244 10.85 -28.57 5.98
C THR A 244 10.02 -27.35 6.36
N LEU A 245 10.49 -26.15 6.02
CA LEU A 245 9.76 -24.90 6.30
C LEU A 245 8.41 -24.87 5.58
N GLU A 246 8.36 -25.32 4.32
CA GLU A 246 7.13 -25.40 3.55
C GLU A 246 6.13 -26.39 4.14
N ASN A 247 6.59 -27.56 4.61
CA ASN A 247 5.74 -28.54 5.27
C ASN A 247 5.15 -27.98 6.58
N LYS A 248 5.98 -27.35 7.42
CA LYS A 248 5.49 -26.66 8.64
C LYS A 248 4.50 -25.55 8.31
N PHE A 249 4.73 -24.79 7.23
CA PHE A 249 3.78 -23.78 6.78
C PHE A 249 2.47 -24.40 6.27
N GLN A 250 2.51 -25.53 5.58
CA GLN A 250 1.31 -26.27 5.16
C GLN A 250 0.52 -26.78 6.37
N GLU A 251 1.18 -27.36 7.37
CA GLU A 251 0.52 -27.79 8.62
C GLU A 251 -0.11 -26.60 9.37
N LEU A 252 0.55 -25.44 9.37
CA LEU A 252 -0.01 -24.22 9.97
C LEU A 252 -1.29 -23.75 9.26
N MET A 253 -1.55 -24.16 8.02
CA MET A 253 -2.80 -23.86 7.32
C MET A 253 -4.00 -24.66 7.85
N ASP A 254 -3.78 -25.69 8.67
CA ASP A 254 -4.85 -26.41 9.38
C ASP A 254 -5.28 -25.66 10.66
N ASP A 255 -4.47 -24.71 11.14
CA ASP A 255 -4.82 -23.83 12.24
C ASP A 255 -5.89 -22.82 11.80
N THR A 256 -7.11 -23.02 12.31
CA THR A 256 -8.27 -22.19 11.98
C THR A 256 -8.07 -20.72 12.39
N GLU A 257 -7.41 -20.45 13.52
CA GLU A 257 -7.14 -19.08 13.96
C GLU A 257 -6.13 -18.40 13.03
N PHE A 258 -5.10 -19.13 12.59
CA PHE A 258 -4.11 -18.61 11.64
C PHE A 258 -4.75 -18.30 10.29
N VAL A 259 -5.54 -19.23 9.75
CA VAL A 259 -6.27 -19.03 8.49
C VAL A 259 -7.18 -17.81 8.58
N ILE A 260 -7.89 -17.62 9.70
CA ILE A 260 -8.70 -16.42 9.92
C ILE A 260 -7.82 -15.17 9.93
N ALA A 261 -6.68 -15.21 10.62
CA ALA A 261 -5.77 -14.08 10.78
C ALA A 261 -5.15 -13.58 9.46
N ILE A 262 -5.00 -14.45 8.46
CA ILE A 262 -4.49 -14.10 7.13
C ILE A 262 -5.60 -13.84 6.09
N SER A 263 -6.87 -14.13 6.42
CA SER A 263 -8.00 -14.07 5.47
C SER A 263 -8.96 -12.92 5.75
N TYR A 264 -9.27 -12.67 7.02
CA TYR A 264 -10.35 -11.78 7.43
C TYR A 264 -9.87 -10.73 8.42
N SER A 265 -10.37 -9.50 8.29
CA SER A 265 -10.02 -8.36 9.16
C SER A 265 -8.51 -8.30 9.44
N THR A 266 -7.69 -8.37 8.38
CA THR A 266 -6.23 -8.51 8.52
C THR A 266 -5.54 -7.29 9.12
N GLY A 267 -6.28 -6.21 9.37
CA GLY A 267 -5.82 -5.08 10.18
C GLY A 267 -6.10 -5.21 11.68
N ASP A 268 -6.82 -6.23 12.15
CA ASP A 268 -7.09 -6.43 13.57
C ASP A 268 -5.78 -6.71 14.34
N PRO A 269 -5.45 -5.95 15.39
CA PRO A 269 -4.18 -6.07 16.11
C PRO A 269 -3.91 -7.44 16.72
N ARG A 270 -4.93 -8.17 17.20
CA ARG A 270 -4.71 -9.52 17.76
C ARG A 270 -4.35 -10.50 16.65
N ARG A 271 -5.05 -10.42 15.52
CA ARG A 271 -4.76 -11.25 14.34
C ARG A 271 -3.42 -10.91 13.73
N VAL A 272 -3.05 -9.62 13.68
CA VAL A 272 -1.71 -9.19 13.26
C VAL A 272 -0.68 -9.83 14.15
N LYS A 273 -0.86 -9.75 15.47
CA LYS A 273 0.12 -10.33 16.37
C LYS A 273 0.29 -11.83 16.19
N TYR A 274 -0.83 -12.52 16.22
CA TYR A 274 -0.90 -13.96 16.09
C TYR A 274 -0.21 -14.49 14.82
N ARG A 275 -0.49 -13.90 13.64
CA ARG A 275 0.11 -14.39 12.39
C ARG A 275 1.62 -14.13 12.30
N PHE A 276 2.11 -13.05 12.90
CA PHE A 276 3.55 -12.76 12.92
C PHE A 276 4.29 -13.72 13.85
N GLU A 277 3.71 -14.00 15.03
CA GLU A 277 4.23 -14.95 16.01
C GLU A 277 4.26 -16.37 15.44
N LYS A 278 3.18 -16.85 14.83
CA LYS A 278 3.15 -18.20 14.23
C LYS A 278 4.15 -18.42 13.10
N ILE A 279 4.33 -17.42 12.22
CA ILE A 279 5.36 -17.52 11.17
C ILE A 279 6.77 -17.49 11.77
N ARG A 280 6.99 -16.73 12.84
CA ARG A 280 8.26 -16.72 13.54
C ARG A 280 8.54 -18.07 14.21
N GLU A 281 7.56 -18.67 14.88
CA GLU A 281 7.71 -19.99 15.53
C GLU A 281 8.18 -21.05 14.52
N ILE A 282 7.54 -21.17 13.36
CA ILE A 282 7.95 -22.17 12.35
C ILE A 282 9.34 -21.91 11.76
N ILE A 283 9.76 -20.63 11.66
CA ILE A 283 11.12 -20.27 11.24
C ILE A 283 12.13 -20.72 12.31
N GLU A 284 11.89 -20.36 13.57
CA GLU A 284 12.77 -20.71 14.69
C GLU A 284 12.91 -22.23 14.87
N GLU A 285 11.81 -22.98 14.72
CA GLU A 285 11.85 -24.44 14.71
C GLU A 285 12.68 -25.00 13.55
N THR A 286 12.50 -24.48 12.34
CA THR A 286 13.26 -24.95 11.16
C THR A 286 14.77 -24.68 11.30
N LEU A 287 15.14 -23.59 11.96
CA LEU A 287 16.53 -23.28 12.27
C LEU A 287 17.09 -24.20 13.35
N ALA A 288 16.28 -24.59 14.34
CA ALA A 288 16.68 -25.42 15.47
C ALA A 288 16.74 -26.93 15.18
N ASP A 289 16.01 -27.42 14.18
CA ASP A 289 16.09 -28.83 13.75
C ASP A 289 17.55 -29.14 13.37
N VAL A 290 18.20 -30.13 14.00
CA VAL A 290 19.62 -30.50 13.71
C VAL A 290 19.68 -31.65 12.71
#